data_AF-A0A7C3GHR4-F1
#
_entry.id   AF-A0A7C3GHR4-F1
#
_cell.length_a   1.000
_cell.length_b   1.000
_cell.length_c   1.000
_cell.angle_alpha   90.00
_cell.angle_beta   90.00
_cell.angle_gamma   90.00
#
_symmetry.space_group_name_H-M   'P 1'
#
loop_
_entity.id
_entity.type
_entity.pdbx_description
1 polymer ?
#
loop_
_entity_poly.entity_id
_entity_poly.type
_entity_poly.pdbx_seq_one_letter_code
_entity_poly.pdbx_strand_id
1 'polypeptide(L)'
;HGAVCAALLPHVMEANIRALREREPEHPSLERYRTVARLLTGDEAATAEDGIEWVCAAVRKLRIPPLGAYGLTPDDAGAVAEKAARASSMKGNPIVFTQAELSAILEAAMQ
;
A
#
# COMPACT_ATOMS: atom_id res chain seq x y z
N HIS A 1 5.69 -7.91 13.32
CA HIS A 1 4.63 -6.95 12.94
C HIS A 1 5.18 -5.82 12.07
N GLY A 2 6.05 -4.94 12.59
CA GLY A 2 6.54 -3.76 11.85
C GLY A 2 7.17 -4.03 10.47
N ALA A 3 7.98 -5.08 10.32
CA ALA A 3 8.60 -5.42 9.03
C ALA A 3 7.57 -5.77 7.93
N VAL A 4 6.54 -6.55 8.25
CA VAL A 4 5.45 -6.90 7.32
C VAL A 4 4.67 -5.65 6.91
N CYS A 5 4.35 -4.77 7.86
CA CYS A 5 3.67 -3.50 7.56
C CYS A 5 4.52 -2.61 6.64
N ALA A 6 5.83 -2.52 6.90
CA ALA A 6 6.73 -1.73 6.08
C ALA A 6 6.86 -2.29 4.65
N ALA A 7 6.92 -3.62 4.49
CA ALA A 7 6.96 -4.26 3.18
C ALA A 7 5.67 -4.02 2.37
N LEU A 8 4.51 -4.01 3.01
CA LEU A 8 3.22 -3.79 2.35
C LEU A 8 2.91 -2.32 2.03
N LEU A 9 3.39 -1.39 2.85
CA LEU A 9 2.97 0.00 2.85
C LEU A 9 3.03 0.67 1.46
N PRO A 10 4.14 0.66 0.71
CA PRO A 10 4.18 1.35 -0.59
C PRO A 10 3.16 0.79 -1.58
N HIS A 11 2.97 -0.53 -1.61
CA HIS A 11 2.02 -1.20 -2.51
C HIS A 11 0.56 -0.92 -2.12
N VAL A 12 0.26 -0.85 -0.82
CA VAL A 12 -1.07 -0.45 -0.33
C VAL A 12 -1.36 1.02 -0.65
N MET A 13 -0.36 1.91 -0.55
CA MET A 13 -0.52 3.32 -0.92
C MET A 13 -0.86 3.45 -2.41
N GLU A 14 -0.11 2.78 -3.28
CA GLU A 14 -0.35 2.77 -4.72
C GLU A 14 -1.75 2.25 -5.05
N ALA A 15 -2.13 1.10 -4.49
CA ALA A 15 -3.45 0.51 -4.71
C ALA A 15 -4.59 1.42 -4.23
N ASN A 16 -4.44 2.08 -3.07
CA ASN A 16 -5.43 3.04 -2.58
C ASN A 16 -5.57 4.23 -3.53
N ILE A 17 -4.47 4.86 -3.94
CA ILE A 17 -4.51 6.03 -4.83
C ILE A 17 -5.15 5.67 -6.17
N ARG A 18 -4.77 4.52 -6.74
CA ARG A 18 -5.34 4.02 -7.99
C ARG A 18 -6.84 3.77 -7.85
N ALA A 19 -7.24 2.97 -6.86
CA ALA A 19 -8.63 2.60 -6.65
C ALA A 19 -9.51 3.84 -6.38
N LEU A 20 -9.02 4.79 -5.57
CA LEU A 20 -9.71 6.05 -5.31
C LEU A 20 -9.88 6.86 -6.60
N ARG A 21 -8.84 7.02 -7.42
CA ARG A 21 -8.98 7.75 -8.70
C ARG A 21 -9.96 7.08 -9.67
N GLU A 22 -10.00 5.75 -9.70
CA GLU A 22 -10.87 5.00 -10.61
C GLU A 22 -12.34 5.00 -10.13
N ARG A 23 -12.58 4.87 -8.82
CA ARG A 23 -13.92 4.60 -8.28
C ARG A 23 -14.51 5.75 -7.46
N GLU A 24 -13.68 6.56 -6.81
CA GLU A 24 -14.10 7.66 -5.93
C GLU A 24 -13.17 8.89 -6.08
N PRO A 25 -13.08 9.51 -7.28
CA PRO A 25 -12.06 10.53 -7.59
C PRO A 25 -12.18 11.82 -6.76
N GLU A 26 -13.33 12.05 -6.12
CA GLU A 26 -13.57 13.20 -5.23
C GLU A 26 -13.27 12.89 -3.75
N HIS A 27 -12.84 11.66 -3.43
CA HIS A 27 -12.63 11.23 -2.06
C HIS A 27 -11.46 12.01 -1.40
N PRO A 28 -11.65 12.57 -0.19
CA PRO A 28 -10.67 13.47 0.45
C PRO A 28 -9.32 12.82 0.75
N SER A 29 -9.25 11.48 0.82
CA SER A 29 -7.98 10.77 1.02
C SER A 29 -6.94 11.01 -0.08
N LEU A 30 -7.34 11.35 -1.30
CA LEU A 30 -6.40 11.71 -2.37
C LEU A 30 -5.57 12.95 -1.99
N GLU A 31 -6.21 13.98 -1.42
CA GLU A 31 -5.50 15.16 -0.92
C GLU A 31 -4.66 14.83 0.33
N ARG A 32 -5.13 13.90 1.18
CA ARG A 32 -4.34 13.45 2.34
C ARG A 32 -3.06 12.74 1.91
N TYR A 33 -3.08 11.95 0.84
CA TYR A 33 -1.87 11.35 0.29
C TYR A 33 -0.89 12.41 -0.25
N ARG A 34 -1.39 13.43 -0.95
CA ARG A 34 -0.58 14.58 -1.39
C ARG A 34 0.03 15.32 -0.19
N THR A 35 -0.77 15.58 0.84
CA THR A 35 -0.30 16.22 2.09
C THR A 35 0.82 15.39 2.74
N VAL A 36 0.66 14.07 2.84
CA VAL A 36 1.71 13.18 3.38
C VAL A 36 2.97 13.25 2.53
N ALA A 37 2.85 13.23 1.20
CA ALA A 37 4.00 13.33 0.31
C ALA A 37 4.79 14.63 0.51
N ARG A 38 4.11 15.78 0.61
CA ARG A 38 4.75 17.07 0.91
C ARG A 38 5.50 17.05 2.24
N LEU A 39 4.90 16.48 3.28
CA LEU A 39 5.53 16.37 4.59
C LEU A 39 6.77 15.47 4.58
N LEU A 40 6.72 14.35 3.87
CA LEU A 40 7.84 13.40 3.80
C LEU A 40 9.01 13.92 2.96
N THR A 41 8.70 14.57 1.84
CA THR A 41 9.69 15.09 0.88
C THR A 41 10.22 16.47 1.25
N GLY A 42 9.44 17.26 1.98
CA GLY A 42 9.71 18.68 2.21
C GLY A 42 9.44 19.57 0.99
N ASP A 43 8.78 19.04 -0.05
CA ASP A 43 8.45 19.75 -1.28
C ASP A 43 6.94 20.01 -1.37
N GLU A 44 6.54 21.28 -1.40
CA GLU A 44 5.14 21.70 -1.56
C GLU A 44 4.53 21.31 -2.92
N ALA A 45 5.35 21.06 -3.94
CA ALA A 45 4.90 20.60 -5.25
C ALA A 45 4.72 19.07 -5.31
N ALA A 46 5.09 18.32 -4.26
CA ALA A 46 5.04 16.87 -4.27
C ALA A 46 3.63 16.32 -4.54
N THR A 47 3.58 15.32 -5.41
CA THR A 47 2.41 14.51 -5.75
C THR A 47 2.26 13.33 -4.79
N ALA A 48 1.12 12.64 -4.83
CA ALA A 48 0.89 11.46 -4.00
C ALA A 48 1.91 10.34 -4.33
N GLU A 49 2.29 10.23 -5.59
CA GLU A 49 3.29 9.30 -6.13
C GLU A 49 4.69 9.55 -5.54
N ASP A 50 5.10 10.81 -5.40
CA ASP A 50 6.39 11.15 -4.77
C ASP A 50 6.44 10.64 -3.31
N GLY A 51 5.29 10.62 -2.63
CA GLY A 51 5.16 10.01 -1.31
C GLY A 51 5.37 8.50 -1.32
N ILE A 52 4.87 7.79 -2.34
CA ILE A 52 5.12 6.36 -2.53
C ILE A 52 6.61 6.13 -2.78
N GLU A 53 7.23 6.90 -3.68
CA GLU A 53 8.67 6.77 -3.99
C GLU A 53 9.54 7.00 -2.75
N TRP A 54 9.20 7.99 -1.93
CA TRP A 54 9.86 8.25 -0.67
C TRP A 54 9.76 7.04 0.28
N VAL A 55 8.57 6.45 0.44
CA VAL A 55 8.35 5.27 1.28
C VAL A 55 9.11 4.07 0.74
N CYS A 56 9.10 3.83 -0.57
CA CYS A 56 9.91 2.81 -1.23
C CYS A 56 11.40 2.99 -0.93
N ALA A 57 11.91 4.22 -1.01
CA ALA A 57 13.30 4.52 -0.67
C ALA A 57 13.60 4.27 0.82
N ALA A 58 12.68 4.59 1.72
CA ALA A 58 12.81 4.32 3.15
C ALA A 58 12.85 2.80 3.44
N VAL A 59 11.95 2.02 2.85
CA VAL A 59 11.90 0.54 2.96
C VAL A 59 13.23 -0.07 2.51
N ARG A 60 13.76 0.36 1.35
CA ARG A 60 15.07 -0.07 0.84
C ARG A 60 16.22 0.33 1.77
N LYS A 61 16.24 1.58 2.23
CA LYS A 61 17.29 2.10 3.13
C LYS A 61 17.34 1.33 4.45
N LEU A 62 16.18 0.95 4.97
CA LEU A 62 16.03 0.16 6.20
C LEU A 62 16.23 -1.35 5.98
N ARG A 63 16.47 -1.79 4.73
CA ARG A 63 16.68 -3.19 4.36
C ARG A 63 15.53 -4.10 4.84
N ILE A 64 14.30 -3.61 4.71
CA ILE A 64 13.12 -4.41 5.03
C ILE A 64 13.03 -5.56 4.01
N PRO A 65 12.99 -6.82 4.46
CA PRO A 65 12.81 -7.95 3.55
C PRO A 65 11.41 -7.96 2.92
N PRO A 66 11.27 -8.40 1.66
CA PRO A 66 9.95 -8.60 1.05
C PRO A 66 9.22 -9.77 1.73
N LEU A 67 7.91 -9.89 1.48
CA LEU A 67 7.10 -10.95 2.07
C LEU A 67 7.55 -12.36 1.65
N GLY A 68 8.13 -12.50 0.46
CA GLY A 68 8.71 -13.77 0.00
C GLY A 68 9.84 -14.28 0.88
N ALA A 69 10.60 -13.38 1.53
CA ALA A 69 11.65 -13.76 2.47
C ALA A 69 11.10 -14.41 3.77
N TYR A 70 9.80 -14.25 4.03
CA TYR A 70 9.10 -14.90 5.14
C TYR A 70 8.35 -16.18 4.73
N GLY A 71 8.58 -16.66 3.50
CA GLY A 71 7.98 -17.88 2.99
C GLY A 71 6.59 -17.71 2.38
N LEU A 72 6.14 -16.47 2.15
CA LEU A 72 4.89 -16.22 1.44
C LEU A 72 5.10 -16.37 -0.07
N THR A 73 4.25 -17.15 -0.72
CA THR A 73 4.32 -17.42 -2.16
C THR A 73 3.12 -16.83 -2.90
N PRO A 74 3.20 -16.63 -4.23
CA PRO A 74 2.05 -16.18 -5.02
C PRO A 74 0.83 -17.09 -4.87
N ASP A 75 1.02 -18.40 -4.70
CA ASP A 75 -0.07 -19.36 -4.48
C ASP A 75 -0.82 -19.11 -3.15
N ASP A 76 -0.17 -18.48 -2.17
CA ASP A 76 -0.80 -18.09 -0.90
C ASP A 76 -1.65 -16.80 -1.02
N ALA A 77 -1.43 -16.00 -2.06
CA ALA A 77 -2.00 -14.65 -2.19
C ALA A 77 -3.53 -14.64 -2.08
N GLY A 78 -4.20 -15.56 -2.78
CA GLY A 78 -5.67 -15.64 -2.77
C GLY A 78 -6.23 -15.94 -1.38
N ALA A 79 -5.67 -16.92 -0.67
CA ALA A 79 -6.12 -17.30 0.67
C ALA A 79 -5.85 -16.21 1.70
N VAL A 80 -4.71 -15.51 1.59
CA VAL A 80 -4.39 -14.37 2.46
C VAL A 80 -5.28 -13.18 2.17
N ALA A 81 -5.53 -12.86 0.91
CA ALA A 81 -6.42 -11.79 0.49
C ALA A 81 -7.86 -12.00 0.98
N GLU A 82 -8.38 -13.24 0.92
CA GLU A 82 -9.73 -13.54 1.43
C GLU A 82 -9.84 -13.29 2.94
N LYS A 83 -8.81 -13.69 3.71
CA LYS A 83 -8.75 -13.43 5.14
C LYS A 83 -8.58 -11.95 5.44
N ALA A 84 -7.75 -11.24 4.67
CA ALA A 84 -7.51 -9.81 4.82
C ALA A 84 -8.80 -9.01 4.59
N ALA A 85 -9.58 -9.34 3.56
CA ALA A 85 -10.86 -8.68 3.26
C ALA A 85 -11.86 -8.70 4.43
N ARG A 86 -11.77 -9.71 5.31
CA ARG A 86 -12.64 -9.85 6.49
C ARG A 86 -12.05 -9.24 7.77
N ALA A 87 -10.80 -8.78 7.74
CA ALA A 87 -10.14 -8.22 8.90
C ALA A 87 -10.75 -6.87 9.29
N SER A 88 -10.90 -6.63 10.61
CA SER A 88 -11.45 -5.38 11.12
C SER A 88 -10.61 -4.15 10.76
N SER A 89 -9.30 -4.32 10.57
CA SER A 89 -8.38 -3.26 10.14
C SER A 89 -8.71 -2.69 8.76
N MET A 90 -9.33 -3.49 7.87
CA MET A 90 -9.73 -3.04 6.54
C MET A 90 -10.91 -2.08 6.56
N LYS A 91 -11.72 -2.06 7.63
CA LYS A 91 -12.84 -1.11 7.76
C LYS A 91 -12.38 0.35 7.84
N GLY A 92 -11.13 0.58 8.23
CA GLY A 92 -10.53 1.92 8.27
C GLY A 92 -9.83 2.33 6.97
N ASN A 93 -9.74 1.45 5.98
CA ASN A 93 -9.15 1.80 4.68
C ASN A 93 -10.10 2.76 3.94
N PRO A 94 -9.59 3.80 3.26
CA PRO A 94 -10.45 4.81 2.64
C PRO A 94 -11.27 4.29 1.45
N ILE A 95 -10.96 3.08 0.96
CA ILE A 95 -11.73 2.42 -0.08
C ILE A 95 -11.75 0.92 0.18
N VAL A 96 -12.86 0.25 -0.16
CA VAL A 96 -12.93 -1.21 -0.07
C VAL A 96 -12.18 -1.80 -1.26
N PHE A 97 -11.14 -2.58 -0.98
CA PHE A 97 -10.44 -3.34 -2.00
C PHE A 97 -11.25 -4.56 -2.44
N THR A 98 -11.19 -4.83 -3.73
CA THR A 98 -11.60 -6.09 -4.34
C THR A 98 -10.58 -7.17 -4.00
N GLN A 99 -11.00 -8.44 -4.15
CA GLN A 99 -10.12 -9.59 -3.98
C GLN A 99 -8.90 -9.53 -4.91
N ALA A 100 -9.08 -9.05 -6.14
CA ALA A 100 -8.01 -8.93 -7.14
C ALA A 100 -6.99 -7.86 -6.73
N GLU A 101 -7.44 -6.70 -6.25
CA GLU A 101 -6.55 -5.64 -5.76
C GLU A 101 -5.75 -6.12 -4.53
N LEU A 102 -6.38 -6.81 -3.59
CA LEU A 102 -5.67 -7.38 -2.43
C LEU A 102 -4.61 -8.40 -2.83
N SER A 103 -4.92 -9.27 -3.79
CA SER A 103 -3.98 -10.30 -4.27
C SER A 103 -2.79 -9.64 -4.97
N ALA A 104 -3.04 -8.64 -5.83
CA ALA A 104 -1.99 -7.90 -6.51
C ALA A 104 -1.06 -7.15 -5.54
N ILE A 105 -1.60 -6.55 -4.46
CA ILE A 105 -0.79 -5.94 -3.40
C ILE A 105 0.15 -6.97 -2.76
N LEU A 106 -0.38 -8.16 -2.43
CA LEU A 106 0.40 -9.22 -1.79
C LEU A 106 1.51 -9.73 -2.72
N GLU A 107 1.19 -9.99 -3.98
CA GLU A 107 2.16 -10.46 -4.99
C GLU A 107 3.26 -9.43 -5.23
N ALA A 108 2.92 -8.14 -5.30
CA ALA A 108 3.91 -7.06 -5.44
C ALA A 108 4.83 -6.99 -4.22
N ALA A 109 4.30 -7.20 -3.01
CA ALA A 109 5.07 -7.15 -1.77
C ALA A 109 5.94 -8.40 -1.53
N MET A 110 5.83 -9.45 -2.36
CA MET A 110 6.67 -10.65 -2.24
C MET A 110 8.04 -10.51 -2.89
N GLN A 111 8.25 -9.49 -3.72
CA GLN A 111 9.44 -9.29 -4.56
C GLN A 111 10.41 -8.25 -3.99
#